data_AF-A0A317MEM1-F1
#
_entry.id   AF-A0A317MEM1-F1
#
_cell.length_a   1.000
_cell.length_b   1.000
_cell.length_c   1.000
_cell.angle_alpha   90.00
_cell.angle_beta   90.00
_cell.angle_gamma   90.00
#
_symmetry.space_group_name_H-M   'P 1'
#
loop_
_entity.id
_entity.type
_entity.pdbx_description
1 polymer ?
#
loop_
_entity_poly.entity_id
_entity_poly.type
_entity_poly.pdbx_seq_one_letter_code
_entity_poly.pdbx_strand_id
1 'polypeptide(L)'
;MSEPRATRGDARGPFNSAEGAVTDAAVIEAENRSTLEAWARAMHATVVPVAENWWSITYQAEAGLPDGTRVRCRYRYVIPHQAALRRWKRTYVVGLVHTSGRARCHHVRQVIPVGDTEPEERHRAELIASALVATERQDTCGASVGNLEVYVVERATLWKPGVARY
;
A
#
# COMPACT_ATOMS: atom_id res chain seq x y z
N MET A 1 50.29 -53.19 6.46
CA MET A 1 49.56 -52.17 7.24
C MET A 1 49.44 -50.92 6.38
N SER A 2 48.30 -50.74 5.73
CA SER A 2 47.93 -49.51 4.99
C SER A 2 46.41 -49.42 4.99
N GLU A 3 45.92 -48.20 5.23
CA GLU A 3 44.59 -47.82 5.72
C GLU A 3 43.45 -47.99 4.71
N PRO A 4 42.19 -48.18 5.17
CA PRO A 4 41.00 -47.89 4.37
C PRO A 4 40.56 -46.42 4.50
N ARG A 5 40.32 -45.80 3.34
CA ARG A 5 39.88 -44.41 3.16
C ARG A 5 38.38 -44.30 3.43
N ALA A 6 38.00 -43.65 4.54
CA ALA A 6 36.61 -43.38 4.91
C ALA A 6 36.04 -42.18 4.12
N THR A 7 34.85 -42.39 3.57
CA THR A 7 33.95 -41.39 2.98
C THR A 7 33.52 -40.36 4.04
N ARG A 8 33.79 -39.06 3.81
CA ARG A 8 33.18 -37.97 4.59
C ARG A 8 31.76 -37.72 4.08
N GLY A 9 30.78 -38.07 4.91
CA GLY A 9 29.38 -37.75 4.71
C GLY A 9 29.09 -36.27 4.93
N ASP A 10 28.14 -35.79 4.14
CA ASP A 10 27.42 -34.53 4.28
C ASP A 10 26.86 -34.36 5.69
N ALA A 11 27.13 -33.20 6.29
CA ALA A 11 26.44 -32.71 7.48
C ALA A 11 25.90 -31.29 7.20
N ARG A 12 24.90 -31.19 6.32
CA ARG A 12 23.97 -30.05 6.33
C ARG A 12 22.86 -30.38 7.32
N GLY A 13 23.05 -29.95 8.57
CA GLY A 13 21.94 -29.86 9.51
C GLY A 13 20.89 -28.87 8.99
N PRO A 14 19.59 -29.14 9.16
CA PRO A 14 18.55 -28.21 8.74
C PRO A 14 18.57 -27.01 9.71
N PHE A 15 18.91 -25.84 9.19
CA PHE A 15 18.57 -24.57 9.81
C PHE A 15 17.04 -24.47 9.77
N ASN A 16 16.39 -24.86 10.86
CA ASN A 16 15.01 -24.51 11.15
C ASN A 16 14.94 -22.99 11.34
N SER A 17 14.76 -22.27 10.23
CA SER A 17 14.20 -20.92 10.28
C SER A 17 12.77 -21.10 10.73
N ALA A 18 12.49 -20.76 11.99
CA ALA A 18 11.14 -20.53 12.46
C ALA A 18 10.55 -19.41 11.61
N GLU A 19 9.78 -19.78 10.58
CA GLU A 19 8.80 -18.91 9.95
C GLU A 19 7.83 -18.49 11.04
N GLY A 20 8.09 -17.32 11.63
CA GLY A 20 7.12 -16.64 12.47
C GLY A 20 5.88 -16.42 11.62
N ALA A 21 4.86 -17.24 11.87
CA ALA A 21 3.52 -17.02 11.35
C ALA A 21 3.16 -15.56 11.60
N VAL A 22 2.88 -14.82 10.52
CA VAL A 22 2.32 -13.48 10.61
C VAL A 22 0.96 -13.65 11.29
N THR A 23 0.92 -13.49 12.61
CA THR A 23 -0.33 -13.47 13.36
C THR A 23 -1.13 -12.29 12.82
N ASP A 24 -2.29 -12.59 12.22
CA ASP A 24 -3.23 -11.58 11.75
C ASP A 24 -3.46 -10.56 12.86
N ALA A 25 -3.08 -9.32 12.61
CA ALA A 25 -3.15 -8.30 13.64
C ALA A 25 -4.61 -8.07 14.03
N ALA A 26 -4.94 -8.20 15.32
CA ALA A 26 -6.29 -7.90 15.80
C ALA A 26 -6.61 -6.42 15.48
N VAL A 27 -7.73 -6.16 14.82
CA VAL A 27 -8.14 -4.82 14.41
C VAL A 27 -9.25 -4.30 15.32
N ILE A 28 -9.02 -3.12 15.89
CA ILE A 28 -9.97 -2.35 16.68
C ILE A 28 -10.37 -1.13 15.86
N GLU A 29 -11.67 -0.91 15.68
CA GLU A 29 -12.19 0.29 15.03
C GLU A 29 -12.59 1.32 16.11
N ALA A 30 -11.88 2.44 16.14
CA ALA A 30 -12.19 3.58 16.98
C ALA A 30 -13.32 4.42 16.35
N GLU A 31 -14.27 4.82 17.17
CA GLU A 31 -15.43 5.62 16.75
C GLU A 31 -15.01 7.03 16.26
N ASN A 32 -13.98 7.60 16.88
CA ASN A 32 -13.52 8.94 16.60
C ASN A 32 -12.00 9.05 16.80
N ARG A 33 -11.46 10.20 16.39
CA ARG A 33 -10.02 10.48 16.45
C ARG A 33 -9.47 10.48 17.88
N SER A 34 -10.22 11.00 18.85
CA SER A 34 -9.74 11.06 20.23
C SER A 34 -9.64 9.67 20.86
N THR A 35 -10.55 8.75 20.54
CA THR A 35 -10.46 7.34 20.96
C THR A 35 -9.21 6.67 20.37
N LEU A 36 -8.92 6.89 19.08
CA LEU A 36 -7.67 6.39 18.47
C LEU A 36 -6.43 6.97 19.15
N GLU A 37 -6.38 8.28 19.38
CA GLU A 37 -5.23 8.95 19.99
C GLU A 37 -5.02 8.53 21.46
N ALA A 38 -6.10 8.32 22.21
CA ALA A 38 -6.05 7.81 23.58
C ALA A 38 -5.51 6.37 23.60
N TRP A 39 -6.00 5.51 22.70
CA TRP A 39 -5.49 4.15 22.55
C TRP A 39 -4.00 4.14 22.16
N ALA A 40 -3.62 4.96 21.18
CA ALA A 40 -2.24 5.05 20.72
C ALA A 40 -1.30 5.51 21.84
N ARG A 41 -1.71 6.49 22.64
CA ARG A 41 -0.94 6.96 23.80
C ARG A 41 -0.77 5.87 24.86
N ALA A 42 -1.84 5.14 25.18
CA ALA A 42 -1.79 4.04 26.14
C ALA A 42 -0.86 2.90 25.68
N MET A 43 -0.77 2.68 24.36
CA MET A 43 0.06 1.64 23.76
C MET A 43 1.46 2.12 23.35
N HIS A 44 1.82 3.38 23.62
CA HIS A 44 3.05 4.03 23.13
C HIS A 44 3.25 3.90 21.60
N ALA A 45 2.15 3.91 20.85
CA ALA A 45 2.12 3.79 19.39
C ALA A 45 1.97 5.16 18.70
N THR A 46 2.43 5.26 17.45
CA THR A 46 2.25 6.46 16.62
C THR A 46 1.06 6.30 15.70
N VAL A 47 0.23 7.34 15.61
CA VAL A 47 -0.88 7.43 14.65
C VAL A 47 -0.36 7.90 13.31
N VAL A 48 -0.60 7.14 12.24
CA VAL A 48 -0.22 7.47 10.86
C VAL A 48 -1.42 7.32 9.92
N PRO A 49 -1.51 8.11 8.83
CA PRO A 49 -2.46 7.83 7.77
C PRO A 49 -2.01 6.60 6.98
N VAL A 50 -2.91 5.64 6.78
CA VAL A 50 -2.63 4.38 6.05
C VAL A 50 -3.41 4.24 4.76
N ALA A 51 -4.48 5.00 4.61
CA ALA A 51 -5.23 5.09 3.36
C ALA A 51 -5.86 6.47 3.24
N GLU A 52 -5.71 7.09 2.08
CA GLU A 52 -6.30 8.39 1.78
C GLU A 52 -6.97 8.33 0.42
N ASN A 53 -8.19 8.83 0.34
CA ASN A 53 -8.87 9.11 -0.92
C ASN A 53 -9.51 10.50 -0.83
N TRP A 54 -10.23 10.91 -1.88
CA TRP A 54 -10.77 12.27 -1.94
C TRP A 54 -11.86 12.54 -0.88
N TRP A 55 -12.50 11.51 -0.32
CA TRP A 55 -13.62 11.64 0.63
C TRP A 55 -13.36 11.12 2.04
N SER A 56 -12.24 10.43 2.28
CA SER A 56 -11.91 9.88 3.60
C SER A 56 -10.41 9.70 3.79
N ILE A 57 -9.99 9.75 5.06
CA ILE A 57 -8.65 9.40 5.51
C ILE A 57 -8.80 8.33 6.59
N THR A 58 -8.06 7.24 6.45
CA THR A 58 -7.96 6.20 7.49
C THR A 58 -6.66 6.39 8.23
N TYR A 59 -6.78 6.69 9.52
CA TYR A 59 -5.67 6.74 10.46
C TYR A 59 -5.54 5.38 11.15
N GLN A 60 -4.31 4.97 11.44
CA GLN A 60 -4.01 3.75 12.15
C GLN A 60 -2.88 3.99 13.14
N ALA A 61 -2.99 3.38 14.31
CA ALA A 61 -1.87 3.14 15.21
C ALA A 61 -1.70 1.63 15.37
N GLU A 62 -0.46 1.20 15.57
CA GLU A 62 -0.14 -0.22 15.70
C GLU A 62 0.83 -0.45 16.86
N ALA A 63 0.56 -1.49 17.64
CA ALA A 63 1.38 -1.89 18.78
C ALA A 63 1.58 -3.40 18.79
N GLY A 64 2.76 -3.84 19.23
CA GLY A 64 3.04 -5.24 19.56
C GLY A 64 2.73 -5.50 21.03
N LEU A 65 2.04 -6.60 21.31
CA LEU A 65 1.81 -7.12 22.65
C LEU A 65 2.98 -8.03 23.09
N PRO A 66 3.18 -8.24 24.40
CA PRO A 66 4.27 -9.08 24.91
C PRO A 66 4.25 -10.53 24.45
N ASP A 67 3.08 -11.04 24.04
CA ASP A 67 2.87 -12.38 23.49
C ASP A 67 3.25 -12.48 22.00
N GLY A 68 3.73 -11.39 21.39
CA GLY A 68 4.07 -11.30 19.97
C GLY A 68 2.88 -10.91 19.08
N THR A 69 1.67 -10.80 19.62
CA THR A 69 0.47 -10.41 18.86
C THR A 69 0.58 -8.95 18.45
N ARG A 70 0.28 -8.65 17.18
CA ARG A 70 0.16 -7.26 16.70
C ARG A 70 -1.30 -6.81 16.81
N VAL A 71 -1.53 -5.61 17.32
CA VAL A 71 -2.87 -5.01 17.42
C VAL A 71 -2.87 -3.68 16.69
N ARG A 72 -3.87 -3.46 15.84
CA ARG A 72 -4.09 -2.24 15.09
C ARG A 72 -5.35 -1.56 15.58
N CYS A 73 -5.27 -0.27 15.86
CA CYS A 73 -6.43 0.57 16.08
C CYS A 73 -6.60 1.52 14.89
N ARG A 74 -7.80 1.58 14.32
CA ARG A 74 -8.09 2.36 13.10
C ARG A 74 -9.20 3.35 13.37
N TYR A 75 -9.11 4.50 12.73
CA TYR A 75 -10.19 5.48 12.68
C TYR A 75 -10.35 5.98 11.25
N ARG A 76 -11.58 5.90 10.73
CA ARG A 76 -11.92 6.45 9.43
C ARG A 76 -12.55 7.85 9.59
N TYR A 77 -11.78 8.87 9.23
CA TYR A 77 -12.30 10.22 9.10
C TYR A 77 -13.00 10.40 7.75
N VAL A 78 -14.32 10.59 7.78
CA VAL A 78 -15.09 11.00 6.59
C VAL A 78 -14.97 12.51 6.42
N ILE A 79 -14.48 12.94 5.26
CA ILE A 79 -14.24 14.35 4.96
C ILE A 79 -15.60 15.01 4.68
N PRO A 80 -15.89 16.18 5.28
CA PRO A 80 -17.13 16.91 5.02
C PRO A 80 -17.34 17.13 3.52
N HIS A 81 -18.59 16.98 3.07
CA HIS A 81 -18.94 16.92 1.65
C HIS A 81 -18.31 18.04 0.80
N GLN A 82 -18.39 19.30 1.25
CA GLN A 82 -17.79 20.42 0.51
C GLN A 82 -16.28 20.31 0.36
N ALA A 83 -15.57 19.82 1.39
CA ALA A 83 -14.13 19.59 1.32
C ALA A 83 -13.80 18.38 0.43
N ALA A 84 -14.62 17.33 0.48
CA ALA A 84 -14.48 16.17 -0.39
C ALA A 84 -14.63 16.55 -1.88
N LEU A 85 -15.60 17.41 -2.23
CA LEU A 85 -15.76 17.91 -3.60
C LEU A 85 -14.55 18.73 -4.08
N ARG A 86 -13.96 19.57 -3.22
CA ARG A 86 -12.73 20.31 -3.57
C ARG A 86 -11.56 19.36 -3.82
N ARG A 87 -11.43 18.32 -3.00
CA ARG A 87 -10.40 17.27 -3.18
C ARG A 87 -10.65 16.46 -4.45
N TRP A 88 -11.90 16.10 -4.73
CA TRP A 88 -12.28 15.38 -5.94
C TRP A 88 -11.90 16.14 -7.22
N LYS A 89 -12.15 17.46 -7.28
CA LYS A 89 -11.73 18.32 -8.41
C LYS A 89 -10.21 18.33 -8.67
N ARG A 90 -9.41 18.06 -7.64
CA ARG A 90 -7.94 17.98 -7.71
C ARG A 90 -7.43 16.54 -7.84
N THR A 91 -8.31 15.55 -7.86
CA THR A 91 -7.93 14.15 -7.94
C THR A 91 -7.74 13.75 -9.40
N TYR A 92 -6.68 12.99 -9.67
CA TYR A 92 -6.45 12.32 -10.95
C TYR A 92 -6.68 10.82 -10.80
N VAL A 93 -7.28 10.23 -11.81
CA VAL A 93 -7.33 8.78 -12.04
C VAL A 93 -6.19 8.44 -12.98
N VAL A 94 -5.28 7.58 -12.51
CA VAL A 94 -4.12 7.10 -13.26
C VAL A 94 -4.28 5.61 -13.49
N GLY A 95 -4.28 5.19 -14.75
CA GLY A 95 -4.24 3.79 -15.14
C GLY A 95 -2.83 3.41 -15.58
N LEU A 96 -2.35 2.33 -14.98
CA LEU A 96 -1.03 1.75 -15.18
C LEU A 96 -1.19 0.31 -15.65
N VAL A 97 -0.30 -0.15 -16.50
CA VAL A 97 -0.24 -1.54 -16.96
C VAL A 97 1.18 -2.05 -16.94
N HIS A 98 1.38 -3.31 -16.60
CA HIS A 98 2.64 -4.01 -16.85
C HIS A 98 2.38 -5.44 -17.26
N THR A 99 3.38 -6.08 -17.84
CA THR A 99 3.34 -7.51 -18.15
C THR A 99 3.90 -8.29 -16.97
N SER A 100 3.24 -9.38 -16.61
CA SER A 100 3.71 -10.35 -15.61
C SER A 100 3.56 -11.76 -16.20
N GLY A 101 4.69 -12.34 -16.64
CA GLY A 101 4.69 -13.57 -17.43
C GLY A 101 3.93 -13.41 -18.75
N ARG A 102 2.79 -14.10 -18.88
CA ARG A 102 1.90 -14.02 -20.07
C ARG A 102 0.64 -13.17 -19.86
N ALA A 103 0.47 -12.57 -18.68
CA ALA A 103 -0.69 -11.77 -18.34
C ALA A 103 -0.36 -10.26 -18.34
N ARG A 104 -1.36 -9.42 -18.62
CA ARG A 104 -1.30 -7.97 -18.39
C ARG A 104 -2.01 -7.63 -17.08
N CYS A 105 -1.28 -7.02 -16.17
CA CYS A 105 -1.83 -6.54 -14.91
C CYS A 105 -2.17 -5.06 -15.04
N HIS A 106 -3.45 -4.73 -14.85
CA HIS A 106 -3.95 -3.36 -14.85
C HIS A 106 -4.10 -2.85 -13.42
N HIS A 107 -3.60 -1.64 -13.17
CA HIS A 107 -3.69 -0.98 -11.88
C HIS A 107 -4.29 0.40 -12.09
N VAL A 108 -5.32 0.74 -11.31
CA VAL A 108 -5.89 2.09 -11.31
C VAL A 108 -5.64 2.72 -9.94
N ARG A 109 -5.20 3.98 -9.92
CA ARG A 109 -4.99 4.75 -8.69
C ARG A 109 -5.68 6.10 -8.79
N GLN A 110 -6.23 6.53 -7.66
CA GLN A 110 -6.71 7.89 -7.45
C GLN A 110 -5.67 8.64 -6.64
N VAL A 111 -5.16 9.74 -7.16
CA VAL A 111 -4.08 10.51 -6.53
C VAL A 111 -4.44 11.98 -6.51
N ILE A 112 -4.03 12.69 -5.46
CA ILE A 112 -4.18 14.15 -5.34
C ILE A 112 -2.77 14.74 -5.40
N PRO A 113 -2.27 15.12 -6.58
CA PRO A 113 -0.95 15.71 -6.71
C PRO A 113 -0.94 17.14 -6.13
N VAL A 114 0.21 17.57 -5.65
CA VAL A 114 0.51 18.99 -5.42
C VAL A 114 1.09 19.54 -6.72
N GLY A 115 0.70 20.71 -7.18
CA GLY A 115 1.21 21.34 -8.39
C GLY A 115 0.54 22.70 -8.61
N ASP A 116 1.18 23.59 -9.37
CA ASP A 116 0.67 24.93 -9.62
C ASP A 116 -0.02 25.02 -10.99
N THR A 117 0.32 24.09 -11.90
CA THR A 117 -0.27 24.00 -13.24
C THR A 117 -0.80 22.59 -13.53
N GLU A 118 -1.76 22.48 -14.44
CA GLU A 118 -2.31 21.18 -14.84
C GLU A 118 -1.26 20.21 -15.40
N PRO A 119 -0.33 20.61 -16.29
CA PRO A 119 0.73 19.70 -16.76
C PRO A 119 1.61 19.16 -15.63
N GLU A 120 1.95 20.00 -14.64
CA GLU A 120 2.72 19.57 -13.47
C GLU A 120 1.93 18.62 -12.58
N GLU A 121 0.67 18.95 -12.29
CA GLU A 121 -0.22 18.08 -11.53
C GLU A 121 -0.34 16.71 -12.20
N ARG A 122 -0.56 16.68 -13.52
CA ARG A 122 -0.66 15.47 -14.32
C ARG A 122 0.61 14.62 -14.23
N HIS A 123 1.77 15.23 -14.47
CA HIS A 123 3.04 14.52 -14.38
C HIS A 123 3.31 13.99 -12.96
N ARG A 124 3.02 14.77 -11.93
CA ARG A 124 3.16 14.32 -10.53
C ARG A 124 2.17 13.21 -10.19
N ALA A 125 0.96 13.23 -10.74
CA ALA A 125 0.01 12.15 -10.59
C ALA A 125 0.55 10.82 -11.13
N GLU A 126 1.18 10.84 -12.30
CA GLU A 126 1.84 9.67 -12.90
C GLU A 126 2.93 9.10 -11.98
N LEU A 127 3.81 9.97 -11.47
CA LEU A 127 4.90 9.58 -10.58
C LEU A 127 4.37 8.98 -9.27
N ILE A 128 3.43 9.65 -8.62
CA ILE A 128 2.84 9.19 -7.35
C ILE A 128 2.15 7.84 -7.56
N ALA A 129 1.33 7.70 -8.60
CA ALA A 129 0.61 6.46 -8.87
C ALA A 129 1.57 5.30 -9.17
N SER A 130 2.62 5.54 -9.96
CA SER A 130 3.64 4.53 -10.29
C SER A 130 4.40 4.09 -9.04
N ALA A 131 4.81 5.03 -8.19
CA ALA A 131 5.50 4.73 -6.93
C ALA A 131 4.61 3.94 -5.95
N LEU A 132 3.33 4.28 -5.85
CA LEU A 132 2.36 3.56 -5.02
C LEU A 132 2.17 2.13 -5.52
N VAL A 133 1.94 1.93 -6.83
CA VAL A 133 1.78 0.59 -7.39
C VAL A 133 3.06 -0.24 -7.22
N ALA A 134 4.23 0.35 -7.48
CA ALA A 134 5.49 -0.36 -7.27
C ALA A 134 5.66 -0.78 -5.81
N THR A 135 5.43 0.12 -4.85
CA THR A 135 5.58 -0.18 -3.42
C THR A 135 4.58 -1.25 -2.94
N GLU A 136 3.33 -1.16 -3.37
CA GLU A 136 2.25 -2.03 -2.88
C GLU A 136 2.18 -3.40 -3.58
N ARG A 137 2.66 -3.49 -4.83
CA ARG A 137 2.40 -4.63 -5.72
C ARG A 137 3.65 -5.33 -6.23
N GLN A 138 4.86 -4.86 -5.89
CA GLN A 138 6.11 -5.56 -6.21
C GLN A 138 6.05 -7.02 -5.77
N ASP A 139 5.69 -7.29 -4.51
CA ASP A 139 5.67 -8.66 -3.97
C ASP A 139 4.48 -9.49 -4.47
N THR A 140 3.43 -8.84 -5.00
CA THR A 140 2.22 -9.53 -5.47
C THR A 140 2.28 -9.89 -6.95
N CYS A 141 2.74 -8.96 -7.80
CA CYS A 141 2.73 -9.16 -9.25
C CYS A 141 4.04 -8.73 -9.95
N GLY A 142 5.06 -8.30 -9.21
CA GLY A 142 6.33 -7.83 -9.76
C GLY A 142 6.26 -6.44 -10.37
N ALA A 143 5.24 -5.64 -10.03
CA ALA A 143 5.12 -4.27 -10.52
C ALA A 143 6.24 -3.40 -9.94
N SER A 144 7.01 -2.76 -10.82
CA SER A 144 8.10 -1.84 -10.48
C SER A 144 7.97 -0.56 -11.28
N VAL A 145 8.61 0.52 -10.83
CA VAL A 145 8.62 1.79 -11.59
C VAL A 145 9.18 1.59 -13.01
N GLY A 146 10.13 0.66 -13.20
CA GLY A 146 10.75 0.39 -14.49
C GLY A 146 9.92 -0.45 -15.48
N ASN A 147 8.84 -1.09 -15.04
CA ASN A 147 7.99 -1.93 -15.91
C ASN A 147 6.53 -1.47 -16.00
N LEU A 148 6.17 -0.40 -15.29
CA LEU A 148 4.83 0.19 -15.34
C LEU A 148 4.73 1.20 -16.47
N GLU A 149 3.73 1.00 -17.32
CA GLU A 149 3.35 1.93 -18.39
C GLU A 149 2.06 2.66 -18.02
N VAL A 150 2.08 3.99 -18.08
CA VAL A 150 0.88 4.82 -17.90
C VAL A 150 0.09 4.82 -19.21
N TYR A 151 -1.16 4.39 -19.18
CA TYR A 151 -2.04 4.44 -20.36
C TYR A 151 -3.18 5.46 -20.23
N VAL A 152 -3.45 5.96 -19.02
CA VAL A 152 -4.45 7.03 -18.82
C VAL A 152 -4.12 7.89 -17.61
N VAL A 153 -4.31 9.20 -17.75
CA VAL A 153 -4.22 10.18 -16.66
C VAL A 153 -5.30 11.23 -16.91
N GLU A 154 -6.35 11.20 -16.09
CA GLU A 154 -7.49 12.09 -16.25
C GLU A 154 -7.93 12.65 -14.90
N ARG A 155 -8.48 13.87 -14.88
CA ARG A 155 -9.15 14.38 -13.69
C ARG A 155 -10.33 13.46 -13.34
N ALA A 156 -10.50 13.16 -12.06
CA ALA A 156 -11.56 12.30 -11.56
C ALA A 156 -12.97 12.82 -11.89
N THR A 157 -13.11 14.12 -12.13
CA THR A 157 -14.36 14.76 -12.59
C THR A 157 -14.71 14.47 -14.04
N LEU A 158 -13.73 14.06 -14.84
CA LEU A 158 -13.88 13.73 -16.27
C LEU A 158 -13.88 12.22 -16.52
N TRP A 159 -13.41 11.44 -15.53
CA TRP A 159 -13.34 9.99 -15.62
C TRP A 159 -14.73 9.37 -15.79
N LYS A 160 -14.90 8.60 -16.87
CA LYS A 160 -16.12 7.82 -17.14
C LYS A 160 -15.81 6.33 -16.95
N PRO A 161 -16.33 5.69 -15.89
CA PRO A 161 -16.16 4.25 -15.71
C PRO A 161 -16.71 3.48 -16.92
N GLY A 162 -15.92 2.56 -17.47
CA GLY A 162 -16.39 1.64 -18.52
C GLY A 162 -16.18 2.10 -19.98
N VAL A 163 -15.63 3.30 -20.23
CA VAL A 163 -15.12 3.63 -21.57
C VAL A 163 -13.68 3.10 -21.65
N ALA A 164 -13.56 1.81 -21.95
CA ALA A 164 -12.26 1.21 -22.14
C ALA A 164 -11.60 1.84 -23.37
N ARG A 165 -10.65 2.73 -23.12
CA ARG A 165 -9.71 3.19 -24.14
C ARG A 165 -8.58 2.15 -24.17
N TYR A 166 -8.76 1.12 -24.97
CA TYR A 166 -7.72 0.16 -25.33
C TYR A 166 -7.01 0.65 -26.59
#